data_AF-A0A5K8A031-F1
#
_entry.id   AF-A0A5K8A031-F1
#
_cell.length_a   1.000
_cell.length_b   1.000
_cell.length_c   1.000
_cell.angle_alpha   90.00
_cell.angle_beta   90.00
_cell.angle_gamma   90.00
#
_symmetry.space_group_name_H-M   'P 1'
#
loop_
_entity.id
_entity.type
_entity.pdbx_description
1 polymer ?
#
loop_
_entity_poly.entity_id
_entity_poly.type
_entity_poly.pdbx_seq_one_letter_code
_entity_poly.pdbx_strand_id
1 'polypeptide(L)'
;MGTRNSKNGKELGVLDELIAEITVDAYGDDEQLWAFRQAFEDDVALPVDGFVIGEPVSVIAIDYDGNERRGLTAKCRREDGAEYVVAVSEVVLPLASAGARYIAAYRRWLNLDPYPVETKKPSRRGRQHKVADDDIDLSKPVELVALSVMERAARCCLLGSDRIITLRASRLWEVVPGAIVTVTPRKQWRYGGHPYLSGEIQSTRIDVKALDLVPLGLAEMGMWDPKEEYWGEEDEPIEEWAESIIAYGPRPMFEMEQVLPGEDPDDPFNDPITRSNDLKDAGERVEAKKVLMELCQADLRCLDAHSHLGHIVFDFSPQDAIRHYKIGLRIGELSLGDDFADVLPWGLIDNRPFLRCMHGYGLCLWRLGRFDEAERVFHRMLWLNPSDNQGVRFLIDDVKSKTAWEDRENE
;
A
#
# COMPACT_ATOMS: atom_id res chain seq x y z
N MET A 1 1.46 11.08 -26.20
CA MET A 1 2.92 10.79 -26.12
C MET A 1 3.77 11.87 -25.44
N GLY A 2 3.22 12.78 -24.62
CA GLY A 2 3.98 13.93 -24.07
C GLY A 2 3.98 14.13 -22.55
N THR A 3 3.12 13.44 -21.80
CA THR A 3 2.86 13.78 -20.38
C THR A 3 3.58 12.90 -19.37
N ARG A 4 3.77 11.60 -19.64
CA ARG A 4 4.51 10.68 -18.76
C ARG A 4 6.01 10.93 -18.73
N ASN A 5 6.57 11.25 -19.89
CA ASN A 5 7.94 11.76 -20.00
C ASN A 5 8.10 13.11 -19.29
N SER A 6 7.00 13.87 -19.11
CA SER A 6 7.05 15.17 -18.42
C SER A 6 6.99 15.05 -16.89
N LYS A 7 6.36 14.01 -16.30
CA LYS A 7 6.33 13.83 -14.83
C LYS A 7 7.66 13.27 -14.32
N ASN A 8 8.16 12.18 -14.92
CA ASN A 8 9.52 11.70 -14.62
C ASN A 8 10.56 12.77 -15.01
N GLY A 9 10.38 13.46 -16.13
CA GLY A 9 11.25 14.58 -16.51
C GLY A 9 11.23 15.75 -15.53
N LYS A 10 10.07 16.04 -14.90
CA LYS A 10 9.94 17.08 -13.86
C LYS A 10 10.62 16.67 -12.55
N GLU A 11 10.41 15.43 -12.08
CA GLU A 11 11.07 14.95 -10.86
C GLU A 11 12.59 14.86 -11.01
N LEU A 12 13.06 14.34 -12.15
CA LEU A 12 14.48 14.34 -12.47
C LEU A 12 15.04 15.75 -12.60
N GLY A 13 14.26 16.71 -13.13
CA GLY A 13 14.61 18.12 -13.17
C GLY A 13 14.74 18.77 -11.79
N VAL A 14 13.86 18.44 -10.84
CA VAL A 14 13.96 18.91 -9.45
C VAL A 14 15.20 18.37 -8.75
N LEU A 15 15.60 17.13 -9.06
CA LEU A 15 16.86 16.57 -8.56
C LEU A 15 18.07 17.25 -9.21
N ASP A 16 18.02 17.54 -10.51
CA ASP A 16 19.09 18.27 -11.21
C ASP A 16 19.29 19.67 -10.65
N GLU A 17 18.20 20.38 -10.33
CA GLU A 17 18.24 21.69 -9.65
C GLU A 17 18.89 21.57 -8.27
N LEU A 18 18.51 20.56 -7.49
CA LEU A 18 19.11 20.32 -6.16
C LEU A 18 20.60 19.97 -6.27
N ILE A 19 21.00 19.15 -7.25
CA ILE A 19 22.41 18.82 -7.49
C ILE A 19 23.18 20.09 -7.85
N ALA A 20 22.63 20.93 -8.74
CA ALA A 20 23.25 22.18 -9.14
C ALA A 20 23.38 23.17 -7.97
N GLU A 21 22.40 23.21 -7.07
CA GLU A 21 22.45 24.00 -5.83
C GLU A 21 23.54 23.49 -4.88
N ILE A 22 23.60 22.18 -4.62
CA ILE A 22 24.61 21.56 -3.75
C ILE A 22 26.02 21.79 -4.32
N THR A 23 26.18 21.67 -5.64
CA THR A 23 27.50 21.68 -6.30
C THR A 23 27.93 23.05 -6.86
N VAL A 24 27.17 24.12 -6.56
CA VAL A 24 27.31 25.45 -7.21
C VAL A 24 28.73 26.03 -7.17
N ASP A 25 29.47 25.81 -6.08
CA ASP A 25 30.84 26.31 -5.88
C ASP A 25 31.87 25.18 -5.70
N ALA A 26 31.53 23.95 -6.14
CA ALA A 26 32.35 22.76 -5.97
C ALA A 26 33.00 22.31 -7.29
N TYR A 27 34.33 22.41 -7.37
CA TYR A 27 35.13 22.09 -8.54
C TYR A 27 35.78 20.70 -8.43
N GLY A 28 35.27 19.75 -9.21
CA GLY A 28 35.77 18.38 -9.22
C GLY A 28 35.12 17.49 -8.17
N ASP A 29 35.36 16.18 -8.29
CA ASP A 29 34.61 15.16 -7.55
C ASP A 29 34.82 15.25 -6.03
N ASP A 30 36.04 15.53 -5.56
CA ASP A 30 36.35 15.70 -4.12
C ASP A 30 35.57 16.87 -3.49
N GLU A 31 35.60 18.05 -4.11
CA GLU A 31 34.87 19.23 -3.62
C GLU A 31 33.35 19.00 -3.68
N GLN A 32 32.85 18.30 -4.70
CA GLN A 32 31.42 17.97 -4.82
C GLN A 32 30.98 16.97 -3.74
N LEU A 33 31.81 15.98 -3.42
CA LEU A 33 31.55 15.04 -2.32
C LEU A 33 31.52 15.74 -0.96
N TRP A 34 32.42 16.71 -0.72
CA TRP A 34 32.36 17.58 0.46
C TRP A 34 31.08 18.41 0.50
N ALA A 35 30.63 18.95 -0.64
CA ALA A 35 29.40 19.73 -0.72
C ALA A 35 28.16 18.88 -0.41
N PHE A 36 28.09 17.64 -0.93
CA PHE A 36 27.02 16.71 -0.56
C PHE A 36 27.08 16.35 0.93
N ARG A 37 28.27 16.06 1.50
CA ARG A 37 28.44 15.78 2.93
C ARG A 37 27.84 16.93 3.77
N GLN A 38 28.15 18.18 3.39
CA GLN A 38 27.64 19.37 4.06
C GLN A 38 26.12 19.49 3.95
N ALA A 39 25.54 19.28 2.77
CA ALA A 39 24.09 19.29 2.58
C ALA A 39 23.37 18.24 3.44
N PHE A 40 23.96 17.04 3.58
CA PHE A 40 23.45 16.04 4.52
C PHE A 40 23.55 16.49 5.99
N GLU A 41 24.65 17.15 6.38
CA GLU A 41 24.86 17.65 7.74
C GLU A 41 23.87 18.78 8.10
N ASP A 42 23.53 19.64 7.15
CA ASP A 42 22.65 20.79 7.36
C ASP A 42 21.15 20.41 7.35
N ASP A 43 20.74 19.48 6.49
CA ASP A 43 19.32 19.22 6.20
C ASP A 43 18.78 17.86 6.68
N VAL A 44 19.65 16.94 7.14
CA VAL A 44 19.24 15.60 7.60
C VAL A 44 19.45 15.44 9.09
N ALA A 45 18.35 15.39 9.84
CA ALA A 45 18.38 15.14 11.28
C ALA A 45 18.81 13.68 11.57
N LEU A 46 20.02 13.52 12.10
CA LEU A 46 20.53 12.22 12.56
C LEU A 46 20.38 12.08 14.09
N PRO A 47 20.10 10.86 14.62
CA PRO A 47 19.95 9.62 13.87
C PRO A 47 18.61 9.51 13.11
N VAL A 48 18.64 8.86 11.95
CA VAL A 48 17.44 8.59 11.14
C VAL A 48 17.32 7.10 10.82
N ASP A 49 16.10 6.60 10.82
CA ASP A 49 15.82 5.19 10.52
C ASP A 49 15.85 4.95 9.00
N GLY A 50 16.41 3.82 8.59
CA GLY A 50 16.57 3.45 7.19
C GLY A 50 16.87 1.98 7.00
N PHE A 51 17.16 1.60 5.76
CA PHE A 51 17.49 0.24 5.36
C PHE A 51 18.80 0.21 4.60
N VAL A 52 19.56 -0.87 4.76
CA VAL A 52 20.72 -1.19 3.93
C VAL A 52 20.56 -2.62 3.44
N ILE A 53 20.39 -2.80 2.12
CA ILE A 53 20.13 -4.11 1.50
C ILE A 53 18.95 -4.83 2.20
N GLY A 54 17.89 -4.08 2.51
CA GLY A 54 16.70 -4.57 3.20
C GLY A 54 16.84 -4.82 4.71
N GLU A 55 18.03 -4.65 5.30
CA GLU A 55 18.23 -4.75 6.74
C GLU A 55 17.97 -3.39 7.42
N PRO A 56 17.10 -3.33 8.45
CA PRO A 56 16.81 -2.08 9.15
C PRO A 56 18.03 -1.62 9.96
N VAL A 57 18.35 -0.34 9.84
CA VAL A 57 19.47 0.32 10.52
C VAL A 57 19.08 1.72 10.97
N SER A 58 19.75 2.21 12.02
CA SER A 58 19.72 3.63 12.37
C SER A 58 20.98 4.28 11.80
N VAL A 59 20.81 5.18 10.83
CA VAL A 59 21.91 5.98 10.27
C VAL A 59 22.26 7.05 11.30
N ILE A 60 23.48 7.00 11.82
CA ILE A 60 23.94 7.85 12.93
C ILE A 60 24.96 8.90 12.48
N ALA A 61 25.59 8.73 11.32
CA ALA A 61 26.48 9.71 10.71
C ALA A 61 26.55 9.51 9.19
N ILE A 62 26.74 10.59 8.45
CA ILE A 62 27.13 10.58 7.04
C ILE A 62 28.46 11.33 6.95
N ASP A 63 29.44 10.75 6.26
CA ASP A 63 30.79 11.29 6.21
C ASP A 63 31.49 11.06 4.88
N TYR A 64 32.50 11.89 4.62
CA TYR A 64 33.41 11.77 3.49
C TYR A 64 34.85 11.75 4.02
N ASP A 65 35.61 10.70 3.70
CA ASP A 65 36.97 10.50 4.22
C ASP A 65 38.07 11.01 3.27
N GLY A 66 37.70 11.79 2.25
CA GLY A 66 38.63 12.27 1.21
C GLY A 66 39.01 11.23 0.16
N ASN A 67 38.30 10.10 0.09
CA ASN A 67 38.50 9.08 -0.94
C ASN A 67 37.39 9.12 -1.99
N GLU A 68 37.64 9.81 -3.10
CA GLU A 68 36.72 9.91 -4.25
C GLU A 68 36.16 8.56 -4.72
N ARG A 69 36.97 7.48 -4.69
CA ARG A 69 36.50 6.14 -5.14
C ARG A 69 35.48 5.50 -4.19
N ARG A 70 35.53 5.86 -2.91
CA ARG A 70 34.60 5.36 -1.89
C ARG A 70 33.32 6.21 -1.86
N GLY A 71 33.46 7.51 -2.15
CA GLY A 71 32.37 8.47 -2.03
C GLY A 71 31.91 8.64 -0.58
N LEU A 72 30.69 9.15 -0.41
CA LEU A 72 30.06 9.29 0.90
C LEU A 72 29.78 7.94 1.54
N THR A 73 30.02 7.88 2.86
CA THR A 73 29.72 6.72 3.69
C THR A 73 28.72 7.07 4.78
N ALA A 74 27.84 6.13 5.10
CA ALA A 74 26.93 6.20 6.22
C ALA A 74 27.40 5.25 7.31
N LYS A 75 27.54 5.78 8.53
CA LYS A 75 27.69 4.96 9.73
C LYS A 75 26.31 4.55 10.20
N CYS A 76 26.07 3.24 10.20
CA CYS A 76 24.78 2.64 10.49
C CYS A 76 24.90 1.75 11.73
N ARG A 77 23.93 1.86 12.65
CA ARG A 77 23.84 1.03 13.84
C ARG A 77 22.67 0.06 13.73
N ARG A 78 22.94 -1.22 13.95
CA ARG A 78 21.93 -2.29 14.00
C ARG A 78 21.28 -2.37 15.38
N GLU A 79 20.17 -3.11 15.48
CA GLU A 79 19.43 -3.32 16.73
C GLU A 79 20.28 -3.97 17.84
N ASP A 80 21.23 -4.82 17.47
CA ASP A 80 22.17 -5.47 18.41
C ASP A 80 23.28 -4.52 18.92
N GLY A 81 23.26 -3.26 18.49
CA GLY A 81 24.23 -2.23 18.84
C GLY A 81 25.51 -2.27 18.00
N ALA A 82 25.63 -3.20 17.06
CA ALA A 82 26.78 -3.24 16.16
C ALA A 82 26.73 -2.08 15.16
N GLU A 83 27.89 -1.44 14.95
CA GLU A 83 28.06 -0.31 14.05
C GLU A 83 28.85 -0.73 12.82
N TYR A 84 28.36 -0.36 11.64
CA TYR A 84 28.98 -0.64 10.35
C TYR A 84 29.03 0.63 9.50
N VAL A 85 29.99 0.68 8.58
CA VAL A 85 30.11 1.77 7.61
C VAL A 85 29.76 1.21 6.24
N VAL A 86 28.80 1.83 5.57
CA VAL A 86 28.33 1.44 4.23
C VAL A 86 28.34 2.65 3.30
N ALA A 87 28.26 2.44 1.98
CA ALA A 87 28.14 3.56 1.05
C ALA A 87 26.75 4.21 1.19
N VAL A 88 26.67 5.55 1.13
CA VAL A 88 25.38 6.27 1.22
C VAL A 88 24.43 5.86 0.08
N SER A 89 24.97 5.49 -1.08
CA SER A 89 24.15 4.97 -2.18
C SER A 89 23.34 3.74 -1.80
N GLU A 90 23.83 2.90 -0.88
CA GLU A 90 23.15 1.66 -0.46
C GLU A 90 22.13 1.88 0.66
N VAL A 91 22.03 3.10 1.17
CA VAL A 91 21.07 3.47 2.22
C VAL A 91 19.74 3.87 1.57
N VAL A 92 18.66 3.32 2.10
CA VAL A 92 17.29 3.71 1.74
C VAL A 92 16.63 4.33 2.96
N LEU A 93 16.23 5.60 2.86
CA LEU A 93 15.48 6.30 3.89
C LEU A 93 13.99 6.39 3.51
N PRO A 94 13.08 6.56 4.48
CA PRO A 94 11.67 6.81 4.21
C PRO A 94 11.49 8.02 3.29
N LEU A 95 10.66 7.90 2.24
CA LEU A 95 10.47 8.94 1.21
C LEU A 95 10.04 10.30 1.76
N ALA A 96 9.28 10.31 2.87
CA ALA A 96 8.85 11.52 3.55
C ALA A 96 9.97 12.23 4.34
N SER A 97 11.13 11.59 4.53
CA SER A 97 12.28 12.19 5.20
C SER A 97 13.01 13.15 4.25
N ALA A 98 13.51 14.26 4.79
CA ALA A 98 14.38 15.17 4.04
C ALA A 98 15.56 14.41 3.42
N GLY A 99 16.14 13.45 4.16
CA GLY A 99 17.28 12.66 3.72
C GLY A 99 17.03 11.78 2.49
N ALA A 100 15.80 11.32 2.24
CA ALA A 100 15.51 10.53 1.04
C ALA A 100 15.74 11.34 -0.25
N ARG A 101 15.41 12.64 -0.24
CA ARG A 101 15.65 13.54 -1.38
C ARG A 101 17.15 13.72 -1.64
N TYR A 102 17.96 13.89 -0.60
CA TYR A 102 19.42 14.03 -0.73
C TYR A 102 20.10 12.74 -1.18
N ILE A 103 19.63 11.57 -0.71
CA ILE A 103 20.12 10.27 -1.22
C ILE A 103 19.77 10.11 -2.69
N ALA A 104 18.54 10.45 -3.12
CA ALA A 104 18.14 10.39 -4.52
C ALA A 104 19.00 11.31 -5.40
N ALA A 105 19.26 12.55 -4.95
CA ALA A 105 20.15 13.49 -5.63
C ALA A 105 21.59 12.96 -5.71
N TYR A 106 22.12 12.40 -4.63
CA TYR A 106 23.46 11.82 -4.59
C TYR A 106 23.59 10.60 -5.52
N ARG A 107 22.61 9.69 -5.52
CA ARG A 107 22.55 8.55 -6.44
C ARG A 107 22.48 9.01 -7.90
N ARG A 108 21.66 10.01 -8.19
CA ARG A 108 21.57 10.62 -9.52
C ARG A 108 22.89 11.23 -9.97
N TRP A 109 23.59 11.94 -9.08
CA TRP A 109 24.92 12.51 -9.35
C TRP A 109 25.96 11.42 -9.66
N LEU A 110 25.90 10.28 -8.96
CA LEU A 110 26.69 9.07 -9.28
C LEU A 110 26.24 8.34 -10.56
N ASN A 111 25.26 8.87 -11.29
CA ASN A 111 24.64 8.24 -12.46
C ASN A 111 24.02 6.87 -12.16
N LEU A 112 23.50 6.70 -10.94
CA LEU A 112 22.70 5.57 -10.49
C LEU A 112 21.21 5.92 -10.56
N ASP A 113 20.36 4.88 -10.54
CA ASP A 113 18.91 5.07 -10.39
C ASP A 113 18.61 5.83 -9.08
N PRO A 114 17.98 7.03 -9.12
CA PRO A 114 17.67 7.81 -7.93
C PRO A 114 16.72 7.08 -6.97
N TYR A 115 15.86 6.22 -7.50
CA TYR A 115 14.85 5.47 -6.76
C TYR A 115 14.90 4.00 -7.16
N PRO A 116 15.93 3.24 -6.73
CA PRO A 116 16.09 1.86 -7.13
C PRO A 116 14.85 1.06 -6.75
N VAL A 117 14.25 0.39 -7.74
CA VAL A 117 13.22 -0.63 -7.51
C VAL A 117 13.81 -1.65 -6.54
N GLU A 118 13.11 -1.91 -5.42
CA GLU A 118 13.56 -2.82 -4.37
C GLU A 118 14.15 -4.12 -4.97
N THR A 119 15.48 -4.28 -4.88
CA THR A 119 16.12 -5.55 -5.22
C THR A 119 15.58 -6.60 -4.27
N LYS A 120 14.76 -7.53 -4.80
CA LYS A 120 14.25 -8.76 -4.19
C LYS A 120 14.32 -8.75 -2.65
N LYS A 121 13.23 -8.31 -2.01
CA LYS A 121 13.01 -8.52 -0.57
C LYS A 121 13.39 -9.97 -0.23
N PRO A 122 14.34 -10.23 0.67
CA PRO A 122 14.58 -11.59 1.13
C PRO A 122 13.28 -12.09 1.75
N SER A 123 12.84 -13.24 1.24
CA SER A 123 11.80 -14.04 1.87
C SER A 123 12.22 -14.35 3.31
N ARG A 124 11.23 -14.26 4.22
CA ARG A 124 11.26 -14.54 5.67
C ARG A 124 11.61 -13.36 6.58
N ARG A 125 10.58 -12.90 7.32
CA ARG A 125 10.69 -12.36 8.68
C ARG A 125 11.89 -11.42 8.92
N GLY A 126 12.03 -10.36 8.13
CA GLY A 126 12.89 -9.24 8.50
C GLY A 126 12.50 -8.76 9.90
N ARG A 127 13.47 -8.60 10.81
CA ARG A 127 13.20 -8.13 12.18
C ARG A 127 12.70 -6.69 12.12
N GLN A 128 11.39 -6.51 12.19
CA GLN A 128 10.75 -5.19 12.25
C GLN A 128 11.21 -4.44 13.51
N HIS A 129 11.48 -3.14 13.39
CA HIS A 129 11.85 -2.31 14.54
C HIS A 129 10.72 -2.31 15.56
N LYS A 130 11.04 -2.41 16.86
CA LYS A 130 10.05 -2.58 17.94
C LYS A 130 9.93 -1.30 18.74
N VAL A 131 8.71 -1.02 19.21
CA VAL A 131 8.45 0.07 20.14
C VAL A 131 9.33 -0.05 21.41
N ALA A 132 10.00 1.06 21.74
CA ALA A 132 10.78 1.25 22.95
C ALA A 132 9.88 1.73 24.12
N ASP A 133 10.42 1.77 25.34
CA ASP A 133 9.63 2.10 26.53
C ASP A 133 9.26 3.60 26.62
N ASP A 134 10.02 4.46 25.95
CA ASP A 134 9.87 5.91 25.87
C ASP A 134 9.04 6.40 24.67
N ASP A 135 8.73 5.51 23.72
CA ASP A 135 7.96 5.82 22.52
C ASP A 135 6.47 6.10 22.77
N ILE A 136 5.95 5.65 23.91
CA ILE A 136 4.53 5.77 24.25
C ILE A 136 4.37 6.52 25.57
N ASP A 137 3.76 7.70 25.49
CA ASP A 137 3.24 8.42 26.64
C ASP A 137 1.90 7.84 27.09
N LEU A 138 1.93 7.01 28.13
CA LEU A 138 0.73 6.36 28.69
C LEU A 138 -0.29 7.35 29.30
N SER A 139 0.01 8.65 29.38
CA SER A 139 -0.95 9.67 29.83
C SER A 139 -1.89 10.16 28.73
N LYS A 140 -1.62 9.82 27.47
CA LYS A 140 -2.38 10.28 26.30
C LYS A 140 -2.90 9.11 25.47
N PRO A 141 -3.97 9.32 24.67
CA PRO A 141 -4.37 8.33 23.66
C PRO A 141 -3.25 8.05 22.67
N VAL A 142 -3.14 6.79 22.25
CA VAL A 142 -2.14 6.30 21.29
C VAL A 142 -2.84 5.86 20.02
N GLU A 143 -2.33 6.28 18.87
CA GLU A 143 -2.84 5.85 17.57
C GLU A 143 -1.96 4.75 16.99
N LEU A 144 -2.61 3.63 16.65
CA LEU A 144 -1.96 2.43 16.15
C LEU A 144 -2.57 2.03 14.81
N VAL A 145 -1.75 1.66 13.84
CA VAL A 145 -2.22 1.02 12.61
C VAL A 145 -2.28 -0.48 12.85
N ALA A 146 -3.44 -1.11 12.64
CA ALA A 146 -3.57 -2.56 12.71
C ALA A 146 -2.93 -3.21 11.48
N LEU A 147 -2.04 -4.18 11.69
CA LEU A 147 -1.34 -4.92 10.62
C LEU A 147 -1.89 -6.34 10.48
N SER A 148 -2.20 -6.99 11.61
CA SER A 148 -2.94 -8.24 11.67
C SER A 148 -3.77 -8.32 12.94
N VAL A 149 -4.93 -8.99 12.86
CA VAL A 149 -5.86 -9.13 13.98
C VAL A 149 -6.06 -10.60 14.31
N MET A 150 -5.74 -10.96 15.55
CA MET A 150 -5.98 -12.27 16.16
C MET A 150 -7.19 -12.18 17.09
N GLU A 151 -7.59 -13.31 17.67
CA GLU A 151 -8.78 -13.39 18.55
C GLU A 151 -8.75 -12.39 19.72
N ARG A 152 -7.59 -12.21 20.36
CA ARG A 152 -7.44 -11.40 21.59
C ARG A 152 -6.32 -10.37 21.53
N ALA A 153 -5.71 -10.21 20.37
CA ALA A 153 -4.59 -9.30 20.17
C ALA A 153 -4.53 -8.84 18.72
N ALA A 154 -3.92 -7.69 18.47
CA ALA A 154 -3.56 -7.24 17.13
C ALA A 154 -2.05 -6.95 17.09
N ARG A 155 -1.39 -7.29 15.97
CA ARG A 155 -0.10 -6.70 15.64
C ARG A 155 -0.37 -5.34 15.04
N CYS A 156 0.35 -4.34 15.52
CA CYS A 156 0.20 -2.97 15.09
C CYS A 156 1.57 -2.33 14.87
N CYS A 157 1.61 -1.22 14.14
CA CYS A 157 2.66 -0.23 14.27
C CYS A 157 2.12 1.08 14.85
N LEU A 158 3.00 1.93 15.37
CA LEU A 158 2.65 3.31 15.73
C LEU A 158 2.30 4.10 14.47
N LEU A 159 1.28 4.94 14.52
CA LEU A 159 0.96 5.82 13.39
C LEU A 159 2.16 6.75 13.08
N GLY A 160 2.56 6.84 11.80
CA GLY A 160 3.72 7.63 11.37
C GLY A 160 5.08 6.97 11.62
N SER A 161 5.09 5.67 11.94
CA SER A 161 6.31 4.91 12.22
C SER A 161 6.13 3.43 11.83
N ASP A 162 7.23 2.72 11.57
CA ASP A 162 7.24 1.27 11.30
C ASP A 162 7.37 0.42 12.59
N ARG A 163 7.52 1.07 13.76
CA ARG A 163 7.71 0.43 15.06
C ARG A 163 6.55 -0.44 15.48
N ILE A 164 6.81 -1.73 15.65
CA ILE A 164 5.82 -2.75 15.93
C ILE A 164 5.53 -2.89 17.42
N ILE A 165 4.24 -3.04 17.73
CA ILE A 165 3.73 -3.38 19.05
C ILE A 165 2.58 -4.39 18.95
N THR A 166 2.28 -5.08 20.04
CA THR A 166 1.08 -5.91 20.13
C THR A 166 0.06 -5.31 21.07
N LEU A 167 -1.09 -4.93 20.50
CA LEU A 167 -2.23 -4.42 21.24
C LEU A 167 -3.04 -5.59 21.80
N ARG A 168 -3.34 -5.55 23.10
CA ARG A 168 -4.36 -6.36 23.75
C ARG A 168 -5.50 -5.47 24.22
N ALA A 169 -6.64 -5.58 23.56
CA ALA A 169 -7.84 -4.82 23.87
C ALA A 169 -9.10 -5.67 23.70
N SER A 170 -10.21 -5.22 24.27
CA SER A 170 -11.55 -5.70 23.88
C SER A 170 -11.95 -5.13 22.51
N ARG A 171 -12.98 -5.69 21.89
CA ARG A 171 -13.57 -5.20 20.63
C ARG A 171 -12.64 -5.21 19.40
N LEU A 172 -11.57 -6.01 19.44
CA LEU A 172 -10.70 -6.20 18.28
C LEU A 172 -11.40 -6.84 17.07
N TRP A 173 -12.55 -7.49 17.28
CA TRP A 173 -13.38 -8.02 16.19
C TRP A 173 -13.94 -6.94 15.26
N GLU A 174 -13.97 -5.66 15.69
CA GLU A 174 -14.34 -4.51 14.87
C GLU A 174 -13.16 -3.93 14.05
N VAL A 175 -11.94 -4.43 14.29
CA VAL A 175 -10.70 -3.95 13.69
C VAL A 175 -10.28 -4.85 12.54
N VAL A 176 -9.80 -4.23 11.47
CA VAL A 176 -9.27 -4.90 10.27
C VAL A 176 -7.87 -4.37 9.95
N PRO A 177 -7.01 -5.14 9.25
CA PRO A 177 -5.71 -4.64 8.81
C PRO A 177 -5.83 -3.34 8.01
N GLY A 178 -4.98 -2.36 8.26
CA GLY A 178 -4.98 -1.01 7.69
C GLY A 178 -5.84 0.01 8.45
N ALA A 179 -6.65 -0.42 9.43
CA ALA A 179 -7.42 0.52 10.25
C ALA A 179 -6.52 1.21 11.29
N ILE A 180 -6.78 2.51 11.52
CA ILE A 180 -6.17 3.26 12.61
C ILE A 180 -7.06 3.13 13.84
N VAL A 181 -6.47 2.66 14.94
CA VAL A 181 -7.12 2.42 16.22
C VAL A 181 -6.58 3.41 17.24
N THR A 182 -7.45 4.24 17.81
CA THR A 182 -7.10 5.15 18.90
C THR A 182 -7.38 4.45 20.23
N VAL A 183 -6.34 4.27 21.05
CA VAL A 183 -6.37 3.48 22.28
C VAL A 183 -6.11 4.37 23.49
N THR A 184 -6.93 4.28 24.53
CA THR A 184 -6.56 4.75 25.87
C THR A 184 -5.61 3.73 26.49
N PRO A 185 -4.30 4.01 26.60
CA PRO A 185 -3.35 3.05 27.13
C PRO A 185 -3.60 2.81 28.62
N ARG A 186 -3.44 1.56 29.06
CA ARG A 186 -3.48 1.16 30.48
C ARG A 186 -2.13 0.69 30.96
N LYS A 187 -1.46 -0.16 30.18
CA LYS A 187 -0.17 -0.73 30.55
C LYS A 187 0.64 -1.08 29.30
N GLN A 188 1.92 -0.71 29.31
CA GLN A 188 2.93 -1.24 28.41
C GLN A 188 3.81 -2.25 29.15
N TRP A 189 4.21 -3.32 28.46
CA TRP A 189 5.19 -4.28 28.98
C TRP A 189 5.89 -5.01 27.84
N ARG A 190 7.00 -5.70 28.16
CA ARG A 190 7.69 -6.59 27.23
C ARG A 190 7.48 -8.05 27.61
N TYR A 191 7.27 -8.91 26.63
CA TYR A 191 7.25 -10.37 26.79
C TYR A 191 8.12 -11.00 25.72
N GLY A 192 9.15 -11.76 26.10
CA GLY A 192 10.14 -12.29 25.17
C GLY A 192 10.85 -11.20 24.34
N GLY A 193 11.04 -10.00 24.91
CA GLY A 193 11.62 -8.85 24.21
C GLY A 193 10.70 -8.23 23.14
N HIS A 194 9.43 -8.62 23.07
CA HIS A 194 8.43 -8.00 22.20
C HIS A 194 7.54 -7.03 23.01
N PRO A 195 7.31 -5.78 22.56
CA PRO A 195 6.48 -4.82 23.26
C PRO A 195 4.99 -5.13 23.11
N TYR A 196 4.26 -4.95 24.20
CA TYR A 196 2.81 -5.09 24.29
C TYR A 196 2.21 -3.83 24.90
N LEU A 197 1.04 -3.46 24.40
CA LEU A 197 0.19 -2.43 24.97
C LEU A 197 -1.16 -3.06 25.33
N SER A 198 -1.69 -2.78 26.50
CA SER A 198 -3.09 -2.99 26.81
C SER A 198 -3.80 -1.66 26.97
N GLY A 199 -5.09 -1.63 26.62
CA GLY A 199 -5.87 -0.41 26.65
C GLY A 199 -7.32 -0.64 26.23
N GLU A 200 -8.08 0.44 26.21
CA GLU A 200 -9.44 0.48 25.67
C GLU A 200 -9.43 1.14 24.30
N ILE A 201 -10.07 0.53 23.30
CA ILE A 201 -10.25 1.15 21.99
C ILE A 201 -11.32 2.24 22.14
N GLN A 202 -10.93 3.49 21.91
CA GLN A 202 -11.85 4.64 21.90
C GLN A 202 -12.58 4.73 20.56
N SER A 203 -11.83 4.58 19.47
CA SER A 203 -12.35 4.69 18.11
C SER A 203 -11.48 3.93 17.12
N THR A 204 -12.09 3.62 15.98
CA THR A 204 -11.43 3.02 14.82
C THR A 204 -11.81 3.83 13.59
N ARG A 205 -10.84 4.17 12.74
CA ARG A 205 -11.09 4.84 11.46
C ARG A 205 -10.27 4.23 10.33
N ILE A 206 -10.70 4.50 9.10
CA ILE A 206 -9.94 4.21 7.90
C ILE A 206 -9.49 5.55 7.33
N ASP A 207 -8.17 5.76 7.31
CA ASP A 207 -7.53 6.93 6.74
C ASP A 207 -6.23 6.49 6.07
N VAL A 208 -6.35 6.06 4.82
CA VAL A 208 -5.23 5.49 4.05
C VAL A 208 -4.13 6.52 3.75
N LYS A 209 -4.46 7.82 3.74
CA LYS A 209 -3.48 8.89 3.53
C LYS A 209 -2.56 9.01 4.74
N ALA A 210 -3.10 8.85 5.96
CA ALA A 210 -2.31 8.84 7.19
C ALA A 210 -1.43 7.59 7.36
N LEU A 211 -1.64 6.54 6.56
CA LEU A 211 -0.79 5.34 6.60
C LEU A 211 0.56 5.54 5.90
N ASP A 212 0.71 6.60 5.09
CA ASP A 212 1.93 6.92 4.33
C ASP A 212 2.47 5.74 3.51
N LEU A 213 1.56 4.96 2.89
CA LEU A 213 1.92 3.84 2.04
C LEU A 213 2.40 4.35 0.69
N VAL A 214 3.46 3.74 0.15
CA VAL A 214 3.87 3.94 -1.24
C VAL A 214 2.73 3.45 -2.15
N PRO A 215 2.13 4.30 -3.01
CA PRO A 215 1.08 3.86 -3.92
C PRO A 215 1.55 2.70 -4.81
N LEU A 216 0.62 1.82 -5.19
CA LEU A 216 0.92 0.76 -6.16
C LEU A 216 1.36 1.36 -7.50
N GLY A 217 2.36 0.75 -8.13
CA GLY A 217 2.73 1.07 -9.51
C GLY A 217 1.54 0.95 -10.46
N LEU A 218 1.51 1.81 -11.49
CA LEU A 218 0.59 1.71 -12.62
C LEU A 218 1.40 1.60 -13.91
N ALA A 219 1.35 0.45 -14.57
CA ALA A 219 1.94 0.25 -15.89
C ALA A 219 0.92 0.62 -16.98
N GLU A 220 1.33 1.38 -18.01
CA GLU A 220 0.42 1.68 -19.14
C GLU A 220 0.54 0.55 -20.15
N MET A 221 -0.59 -0.02 -20.52
CA MET A 221 -0.69 -1.21 -21.35
C MET A 221 -1.21 -0.89 -22.75
N GLY A 222 -1.25 0.40 -23.11
CA GLY A 222 -1.71 0.88 -24.41
C GLY A 222 -3.03 1.64 -24.31
N MET A 223 -3.71 1.73 -25.45
CA MET A 223 -5.01 2.39 -25.56
C MET A 223 -6.10 1.34 -25.62
N TRP A 224 -7.14 1.53 -24.82
CA TRP A 224 -8.40 0.83 -24.94
C TRP A 224 -9.33 1.63 -25.86
N ASP A 225 -9.94 0.99 -26.85
CA ASP A 225 -10.91 1.60 -27.77
C ASP A 225 -12.28 0.93 -27.56
N PRO A 226 -13.33 1.68 -27.20
CA PRO A 226 -14.67 1.11 -27.04
C PRO A 226 -15.19 0.43 -28.32
N LYS A 227 -14.68 0.77 -29.51
CA LYS A 227 -15.11 0.14 -30.77
C LYS A 227 -14.64 -1.31 -30.92
N GLU A 228 -13.62 -1.71 -30.17
CA GLU A 228 -13.08 -3.08 -30.20
C GLU A 228 -13.77 -3.99 -29.18
N GLU A 229 -14.63 -3.43 -28.33
CA GLU A 229 -15.36 -4.16 -27.30
C GLU A 229 -16.69 -4.71 -27.78
N TYR A 230 -17.11 -5.81 -27.16
CA TYR A 230 -18.42 -6.40 -27.41
C TYR A 230 -19.48 -5.75 -26.54
N TRP A 231 -20.46 -5.10 -27.18
CA TRP A 231 -21.56 -4.39 -26.52
C TRP A 231 -22.93 -5.06 -26.70
N GLY A 232 -22.97 -6.27 -27.26
CA GLY A 232 -24.18 -6.94 -27.71
C GLY A 232 -24.13 -7.25 -29.20
N GLU A 233 -25.22 -7.79 -29.74
CA GLU A 233 -25.35 -8.07 -31.17
C GLU A 233 -25.50 -6.77 -31.98
N GLU A 234 -25.07 -6.74 -33.25
CA GLU A 234 -25.04 -5.51 -34.08
C GLU A 234 -26.42 -4.83 -34.23
N ASP A 235 -27.51 -5.59 -34.14
CA ASP A 235 -28.88 -5.11 -34.30
C ASP A 235 -29.57 -4.75 -32.96
N GLU A 236 -28.91 -4.99 -31.83
CA GLU A 236 -29.44 -4.68 -30.50
C GLU A 236 -29.10 -3.25 -30.08
N PRO A 237 -30.04 -2.53 -29.42
CA PRO A 237 -29.75 -1.20 -28.92
C PRO A 237 -28.69 -1.27 -27.81
N ILE A 238 -27.74 -0.33 -27.84
CA ILE A 238 -26.77 -0.14 -26.76
C ILE A 238 -27.53 0.17 -25.46
N GLU A 239 -27.19 -0.56 -24.40
CA GLU A 239 -27.77 -0.34 -23.08
C GLU A 239 -27.34 1.02 -22.49
N GLU A 240 -28.24 1.68 -21.75
CA GLU A 240 -28.05 3.05 -21.22
C GLU A 240 -26.73 3.22 -20.44
N TRP A 241 -26.31 2.19 -19.68
CA TRP A 241 -25.09 2.24 -18.87
C TRP A 241 -23.82 2.39 -19.72
N ALA A 242 -23.82 1.89 -20.96
CA ALA A 242 -22.66 1.86 -21.84
C ALA A 242 -22.52 3.12 -22.69
N GLU A 243 -23.60 3.87 -22.92
CA GLU A 243 -23.62 5.04 -23.81
C GLU A 243 -22.53 6.06 -23.47
N SER A 244 -22.42 6.42 -22.18
CA SER A 244 -21.42 7.40 -21.72
C SER A 244 -19.98 6.91 -21.84
N ILE A 245 -19.77 5.60 -21.68
CA ILE A 245 -18.45 4.97 -21.79
C ILE A 245 -18.00 4.96 -23.25
N ILE A 246 -18.89 4.58 -24.17
CA ILE A 246 -18.63 4.56 -25.62
C ILE A 246 -18.41 6.00 -26.14
N ALA A 247 -19.26 6.94 -25.72
CA ALA A 247 -19.18 8.33 -26.15
C ALA A 247 -17.87 9.03 -25.73
N TYR A 248 -17.26 8.60 -24.62
CA TYR A 248 -15.94 9.11 -24.19
C TYR A 248 -14.83 8.75 -25.19
N GLY A 249 -14.95 7.61 -25.86
CA GLY A 249 -13.99 7.16 -26.87
C GLY A 249 -12.72 6.53 -26.27
N PRO A 250 -11.66 6.39 -27.10
CA PRO A 250 -10.45 5.68 -26.73
C PRO A 250 -9.70 6.35 -25.58
N ARG A 251 -9.22 5.55 -24.62
CA ARG A 251 -8.45 6.02 -23.46
C ARG A 251 -7.39 5.01 -23.01
N PRO A 252 -6.31 5.47 -22.37
CA PRO A 252 -5.28 4.58 -21.84
C PRO A 252 -5.85 3.46 -20.96
N MET A 253 -5.21 2.30 -21.02
CA MET A 253 -5.44 1.19 -20.09
C MET A 253 -4.20 0.93 -19.25
N PHE A 254 -4.41 0.58 -17.97
CA PHE A 254 -3.33 0.35 -17.03
C PHE A 254 -3.44 -1.01 -16.34
N GLU A 255 -2.29 -1.55 -15.96
CA GLU A 255 -2.15 -2.67 -15.04
C GLU A 255 -1.56 -2.16 -13.71
N MET A 256 -2.24 -2.46 -12.60
CA MET A 256 -1.75 -2.19 -11.25
C MET A 256 -0.62 -3.15 -10.88
N GLU A 257 0.33 -2.68 -10.08
CA GLU A 257 1.33 -3.54 -9.45
C GLU A 257 0.65 -4.60 -8.56
N GLN A 258 1.03 -5.86 -8.75
CA GLN A 258 0.71 -6.92 -7.82
C GLN A 258 1.67 -6.91 -6.63
N VAL A 259 1.13 -6.73 -5.42
CA VAL A 259 1.87 -6.90 -4.17
C VAL A 259 1.44 -8.21 -3.51
N LEU A 260 2.30 -9.21 -3.55
CA LEU A 260 2.05 -10.53 -2.95
C LEU A 260 3.23 -10.97 -2.06
N PRO A 261 3.24 -10.60 -0.77
CA PRO A 261 4.36 -10.89 0.11
C PRO A 261 4.61 -12.38 0.29
N GLY A 262 5.84 -12.82 0.06
CA GLY A 262 6.26 -14.21 0.30
C GLY A 262 5.95 -15.18 -0.85
N GLU A 263 5.39 -14.69 -1.96
CA GLU A 263 5.37 -15.42 -3.22
C GLU A 263 6.81 -15.73 -3.65
N ASP A 264 7.01 -16.95 -4.14
CA ASP A 264 8.25 -17.37 -4.79
C ASP A 264 7.96 -17.50 -6.29
N PRO A 265 8.47 -16.59 -7.13
CA PRO A 265 8.24 -16.64 -8.58
C PRO A 265 8.75 -17.93 -9.24
N ASP A 266 9.70 -18.62 -8.59
CA ASP A 266 10.29 -19.86 -9.09
C ASP A 266 9.50 -21.11 -8.62
N ASP A 267 8.53 -20.96 -7.71
CA ASP A 267 7.62 -22.02 -7.25
C ASP A 267 6.15 -21.66 -7.52
N PRO A 268 5.58 -22.11 -8.65
CA PRO A 268 4.20 -21.79 -9.03
C PRO A 268 3.14 -22.40 -8.09
N PHE A 269 3.54 -23.23 -7.11
CA PHE A 269 2.64 -23.79 -6.10
C PHE A 269 2.69 -23.03 -4.76
N ASN A 270 3.54 -22.01 -4.64
CA ASN A 270 3.71 -21.22 -3.43
C ASN A 270 2.96 -19.87 -3.50
N ASP A 271 1.75 -19.87 -4.07
CA ASP A 271 0.84 -18.73 -3.99
C ASP A 271 0.07 -18.78 -2.66
N PRO A 272 0.30 -17.82 -1.73
CA PRO A 272 -0.38 -17.79 -0.45
C PRO A 272 -1.90 -17.49 -0.56
N ILE A 273 -2.37 -16.82 -1.62
CA ILE A 273 -3.81 -16.60 -1.87
C ILE A 273 -4.47 -17.91 -2.29
N THR A 274 -3.88 -18.64 -3.24
CA THR A 274 -4.36 -19.98 -3.62
C THR A 274 -4.41 -20.90 -2.41
N ARG A 275 -3.35 -20.94 -1.60
CA ARG A 275 -3.32 -21.70 -0.33
C ARG A 275 -4.44 -21.28 0.62
N SER A 276 -4.71 -19.99 0.78
CA SER A 276 -5.80 -19.51 1.62
C SER A 276 -7.17 -19.96 1.08
N ASN A 277 -7.37 -19.98 -0.24
CA ASN A 277 -8.61 -20.45 -0.85
C ASN A 277 -8.80 -21.95 -0.65
N ASP A 278 -7.75 -22.76 -0.86
CA ASP A 278 -7.80 -24.20 -0.63
C ASP A 278 -8.18 -24.54 0.83
N LEU A 279 -7.59 -23.83 1.80
CA LEU A 279 -7.94 -23.97 3.21
C LEU A 279 -9.40 -23.59 3.48
N LYS A 280 -9.88 -22.49 2.89
CA LYS A 280 -11.28 -22.04 3.03
C LYS A 280 -12.24 -23.07 2.44
N ASP A 281 -11.93 -23.61 1.26
CA ASP A 281 -12.76 -24.60 0.56
C ASP A 281 -12.75 -25.96 1.28
N ALA A 282 -11.66 -26.29 1.97
CA ALA A 282 -11.59 -27.41 2.91
C ALA A 282 -12.32 -27.17 4.24
N GLY A 283 -12.89 -25.99 4.46
CA GLY A 283 -13.59 -25.60 5.70
C GLY A 283 -12.68 -25.07 6.81
N GLU A 284 -11.37 -24.98 6.59
CA GLU A 284 -10.35 -24.49 7.52
C GLU A 284 -10.28 -22.94 7.54
N ARG A 285 -11.43 -22.29 7.75
CA ARG A 285 -11.57 -20.82 7.65
C ARG A 285 -10.64 -20.02 8.56
N VAL A 286 -10.28 -20.57 9.73
CA VAL A 286 -9.37 -19.91 10.68
C VAL A 286 -7.95 -19.86 10.12
N GLU A 287 -7.46 -20.96 9.54
CA GLU A 287 -6.12 -21.00 8.94
C GLU A 287 -6.08 -20.21 7.63
N ALA A 288 -7.15 -20.26 6.82
CA ALA A 288 -7.29 -19.39 5.65
C ALA A 288 -7.15 -17.90 6.04
N LYS A 289 -7.95 -17.45 7.01
CA LYS A 289 -7.89 -16.07 7.53
C LYS A 289 -6.49 -15.71 8.05
N LYS A 290 -5.81 -16.64 8.71
CA LYS A 290 -4.47 -16.43 9.24
C LYS A 290 -3.44 -16.17 8.15
N VAL A 291 -3.48 -16.91 7.04
CA VAL A 291 -2.60 -16.67 5.88
C VAL A 291 -2.79 -15.24 5.36
N LEU A 292 -4.04 -14.81 5.17
CA LEU A 292 -4.33 -13.45 4.69
C LEU A 292 -3.91 -12.36 5.69
N MET A 293 -4.08 -12.60 7.00
CA MET A 293 -3.58 -11.71 8.05
C MET A 293 -2.05 -11.59 8.05
N GLU A 294 -1.33 -12.68 7.75
CA GLU A 294 0.12 -12.66 7.60
C GLU A 294 0.55 -11.85 6.37
N LEU A 295 -0.19 -11.92 5.26
CA LEU A 295 0.04 -11.09 4.07
C LEU A 295 -0.15 -9.61 4.37
N CYS A 296 -1.27 -9.22 5.00
CA CYS A 296 -1.50 -7.82 5.39
C CYS A 296 -0.45 -7.31 6.39
N GLN A 297 0.04 -8.17 7.29
CA GLN A 297 1.09 -7.79 8.23
C GLN A 297 2.42 -7.54 7.53
N ALA A 298 2.70 -8.26 6.44
CA ALA A 298 3.91 -8.10 5.66
C ALA A 298 3.84 -6.87 4.75
N ASP A 299 2.72 -6.65 4.07
CA ASP A 299 2.47 -5.44 3.29
C ASP A 299 0.96 -5.15 3.21
N LEU A 300 0.52 -4.01 3.76
CA LEU A 300 -0.88 -3.59 3.70
C LEU A 300 -1.38 -3.34 2.26
N ARG A 301 -0.46 -3.15 1.30
CA ARG A 301 -0.76 -2.97 -0.11
C ARG A 301 -1.13 -4.26 -0.83
N CYS A 302 -1.06 -5.42 -0.15
CA CYS A 302 -1.59 -6.69 -0.65
C CYS A 302 -3.12 -6.65 -0.75
N LEU A 303 -3.65 -6.02 -1.81
CA LEU A 303 -5.09 -5.84 -2.02
C LEU A 303 -5.86 -7.16 -2.06
N ASP A 304 -5.21 -8.22 -2.53
CA ASP A 304 -5.86 -9.52 -2.63
C ASP A 304 -6.15 -10.12 -1.25
N ALA A 305 -5.27 -9.87 -0.27
CA ALA A 305 -5.53 -10.27 1.10
C ALA A 305 -6.75 -9.56 1.69
N HIS A 306 -6.91 -8.25 1.43
CA HIS A 306 -8.10 -7.50 1.83
C HIS A 306 -9.37 -8.01 1.14
N SER A 307 -9.28 -8.30 -0.17
CA SER A 307 -10.40 -8.83 -0.96
C SER A 307 -10.88 -10.18 -0.41
N HIS A 308 -9.95 -11.10 -0.13
CA HIS A 308 -10.25 -12.42 0.39
C HIS A 308 -10.68 -12.41 1.85
N LEU A 309 -10.15 -11.49 2.68
CA LEU A 309 -10.63 -11.30 4.06
C LEU A 309 -12.09 -10.83 4.08
N GLY A 310 -12.45 -9.90 3.20
CA GLY A 310 -13.83 -9.48 3.01
C GLY A 310 -14.72 -10.64 2.58
N HIS A 311 -14.27 -11.43 1.61
CA HIS A 311 -15.00 -12.58 1.08
C HIS A 311 -15.30 -13.66 2.13
N ILE A 312 -14.35 -13.97 3.02
CA ILE A 312 -14.55 -14.98 4.09
C ILE A 312 -15.75 -14.65 4.99
N VAL A 313 -16.00 -13.36 5.25
CA VAL A 313 -17.07 -12.90 6.15
C VAL A 313 -18.28 -12.35 5.42
N PHE A 314 -18.21 -12.20 4.10
CA PHE A 314 -19.23 -11.54 3.28
C PHE A 314 -20.62 -12.12 3.54
N ASP A 315 -20.82 -13.42 3.36
CA ASP A 315 -22.14 -14.06 3.49
C ASP A 315 -22.77 -13.85 4.89
N PHE A 316 -21.94 -13.78 5.93
CA PHE A 316 -22.40 -13.78 7.33
C PHE A 316 -22.58 -12.38 7.92
N SER A 317 -21.78 -11.40 7.48
CA SER A 317 -21.73 -10.08 8.10
C SER A 317 -21.28 -9.02 7.09
N PRO A 318 -22.22 -8.38 6.35
CA PRO A 318 -21.86 -7.27 5.46
C PRO A 318 -21.25 -6.09 6.22
N GLN A 319 -21.57 -5.91 7.51
CA GLN A 319 -20.98 -4.88 8.37
C GLN A 319 -19.48 -5.10 8.62
N ASP A 320 -19.01 -6.35 8.63
CA ASP A 320 -17.60 -6.68 8.80
C ASP A 320 -16.88 -6.74 7.46
N ALA A 321 -17.50 -7.35 6.46
CA ALA A 321 -16.95 -7.48 5.11
C ALA A 321 -16.64 -6.11 4.49
N ILE A 322 -17.54 -5.14 4.66
CA ILE A 322 -17.36 -3.79 4.10
C ILE A 322 -16.07 -3.13 4.58
N ARG A 323 -15.59 -3.41 5.79
CA ARG A 323 -14.37 -2.78 6.33
C ARG A 323 -13.13 -3.29 5.60
N HIS A 324 -13.05 -4.60 5.33
CA HIS A 324 -11.96 -5.21 4.58
C HIS A 324 -11.92 -4.70 3.13
N TYR A 325 -13.06 -4.77 2.44
CA TYR A 325 -13.15 -4.28 1.06
C TYR A 325 -12.86 -2.79 0.95
N LYS A 326 -13.38 -1.98 1.88
CA LYS A 326 -13.14 -0.54 1.89
C LYS A 326 -11.66 -0.21 2.03
N ILE A 327 -10.92 -0.87 2.92
CA ILE A 327 -9.48 -0.59 3.06
C ILE A 327 -8.72 -0.94 1.78
N GLY A 328 -8.92 -2.15 1.24
CA GLY A 328 -8.27 -2.54 -0.01
C GLY A 328 -8.57 -1.58 -1.17
N LEU A 329 -9.84 -1.17 -1.30
CA LEU A 329 -10.27 -0.16 -2.28
C LEU A 329 -9.53 1.17 -2.06
N ARG A 330 -9.53 1.71 -0.83
CA ARG A 330 -8.90 3.00 -0.53
C ARG A 330 -7.38 2.97 -0.71
N ILE A 331 -6.72 1.86 -0.41
CA ILE A 331 -5.28 1.70 -0.65
C ILE A 331 -4.99 1.71 -2.15
N GLY A 332 -5.76 0.98 -2.97
CA GLY A 332 -5.56 1.00 -4.42
C GLY A 332 -5.88 2.34 -5.07
N GLU A 333 -6.85 3.10 -4.53
CA GLU A 333 -7.17 4.45 -5.01
C GLU A 333 -6.02 5.45 -4.84
N LEU A 334 -5.07 5.20 -3.92
CA LEU A 334 -3.86 6.04 -3.78
C LEU A 334 -3.06 6.11 -5.09
N SER A 335 -3.15 5.09 -5.94
CA SER A 335 -2.45 5.03 -7.23
C SER A 335 -3.16 5.78 -8.35
N LEU A 336 -4.48 5.89 -8.29
CA LEU A 336 -5.29 6.41 -9.41
C LEU A 336 -5.30 7.94 -9.44
N GLY A 337 -5.20 8.61 -8.29
CA GLY A 337 -5.41 10.06 -8.19
C GLY A 337 -6.89 10.45 -8.35
N ASP A 338 -7.21 11.71 -8.09
CA ASP A 338 -8.60 12.16 -7.94
C ASP A 338 -9.40 12.18 -9.27
N ASP A 339 -8.72 12.34 -10.40
CA ASP A 339 -9.34 12.52 -11.73
C ASP A 339 -9.10 11.34 -12.70
N PHE A 340 -8.82 10.14 -12.18
CA PHE A 340 -8.55 8.98 -13.04
C PHE A 340 -9.75 8.63 -13.91
N ALA A 341 -9.65 8.87 -15.21
CA ALA A 341 -10.71 8.61 -16.20
C ALA A 341 -10.34 7.46 -17.16
N ASP A 342 -9.23 6.78 -16.93
CA ASP A 342 -8.71 5.69 -17.75
C ASP A 342 -9.31 4.33 -17.34
N VAL A 343 -8.88 3.23 -17.98
CA VAL A 343 -9.41 1.89 -17.70
C VAL A 343 -8.41 0.99 -16.96
N LEU A 344 -8.97 0.08 -16.16
CA LEU A 344 -8.31 -1.05 -15.50
C LEU A 344 -9.02 -2.34 -15.96
N PRO A 345 -8.71 -2.86 -17.16
CA PRO A 345 -9.36 -4.04 -17.70
C PRO A 345 -9.13 -5.28 -16.81
N TRP A 346 -10.14 -6.12 -16.69
CA TRP A 346 -10.07 -7.41 -15.98
C TRP A 346 -9.07 -8.41 -16.60
N GLY A 347 -8.82 -8.28 -17.90
CA GLY A 347 -7.87 -9.12 -18.64
C GLY A 347 -6.42 -8.95 -18.17
N LEU A 348 -6.08 -7.79 -17.62
CA LEU A 348 -4.82 -7.51 -16.94
C LEU A 348 -4.96 -8.02 -15.49
N ILE A 349 -4.33 -9.15 -15.20
CA ILE A 349 -4.67 -10.00 -14.05
C ILE A 349 -4.43 -9.26 -12.73
N ASP A 350 -3.44 -8.38 -12.70
CA ASP A 350 -3.02 -7.68 -11.49
C ASP A 350 -4.01 -6.58 -11.08
N ASN A 351 -4.95 -6.20 -11.95
CA ASN A 351 -6.07 -5.32 -11.61
C ASN A 351 -7.15 -6.01 -10.76
N ARG A 352 -7.24 -7.34 -10.82
CA ARG A 352 -8.36 -8.10 -10.23
C ARG A 352 -8.50 -7.91 -8.71
N PRO A 353 -7.42 -7.88 -7.91
CA PRO A 353 -7.54 -7.62 -6.47
C PRO A 353 -8.24 -6.29 -6.14
N PHE A 354 -7.88 -5.22 -6.87
CA PHE A 354 -8.52 -3.91 -6.72
C PHE A 354 -9.98 -3.94 -7.14
N LEU A 355 -10.28 -4.49 -8.32
CA LEU A 355 -11.63 -4.62 -8.84
C LEU A 355 -12.52 -5.49 -7.93
N ARG A 356 -11.98 -6.57 -7.33
CA ARG A 356 -12.67 -7.39 -6.33
C ARG A 356 -12.96 -6.61 -5.05
N CYS A 357 -12.02 -5.78 -4.57
CA CYS A 357 -12.27 -4.90 -3.44
C CYS A 357 -13.40 -3.90 -3.74
N MET A 358 -13.38 -3.27 -4.92
CA MET A 358 -14.44 -2.34 -5.35
C MET A 358 -15.80 -3.03 -5.43
N HIS A 359 -15.85 -4.24 -6.02
CA HIS A 359 -17.07 -5.02 -6.13
C HIS A 359 -17.65 -5.41 -4.78
N GLY A 360 -16.84 -6.04 -3.93
CA GLY A 360 -17.27 -6.45 -2.59
C GLY A 360 -17.73 -5.26 -1.75
N TYR A 361 -17.08 -4.10 -1.89
CA TYR A 361 -17.52 -2.85 -1.26
C TYR A 361 -18.90 -2.41 -1.75
N GLY A 362 -19.13 -2.38 -3.07
CA GLY A 362 -20.42 -2.06 -3.68
C GLY A 362 -21.55 -3.01 -3.24
N LEU A 363 -21.29 -4.31 -3.27
CA LEU A 363 -22.26 -5.32 -2.80
C LEU A 363 -22.58 -5.15 -1.32
N CYS A 364 -21.58 -4.90 -0.47
CA CYS A 364 -21.82 -4.63 0.95
C CYS A 364 -22.63 -3.35 1.17
N LEU A 365 -22.38 -2.29 0.40
CA LEU A 365 -23.19 -1.06 0.47
C LEU A 365 -24.65 -1.36 0.16
N TRP A 366 -24.91 -2.14 -0.90
CA TRP A 366 -26.26 -2.53 -1.26
C TRP A 366 -26.93 -3.38 -0.17
N ARG A 367 -26.25 -4.41 0.33
CA ARG A 367 -26.73 -5.25 1.47
C ARG A 367 -27.01 -4.46 2.74
N LEU A 368 -26.38 -3.31 2.92
CA LEU A 368 -26.59 -2.41 4.05
C LEU A 368 -27.62 -1.31 3.76
N GLY A 369 -28.34 -1.38 2.63
CA GLY A 369 -29.36 -0.39 2.23
C GLY A 369 -28.78 0.96 1.82
N ARG A 370 -27.49 1.04 1.53
CA ARG A 370 -26.79 2.28 1.11
C ARG A 370 -26.81 2.41 -0.42
N PHE A 371 -28.01 2.43 -0.98
CA PHE A 371 -28.28 2.33 -2.42
C PHE A 371 -27.52 3.38 -3.25
N ASP A 372 -27.64 4.66 -2.92
CA ASP A 372 -26.99 5.73 -3.67
C ASP A 372 -25.44 5.60 -3.69
N GLU A 373 -24.85 5.04 -2.63
CA GLU A 373 -23.41 4.77 -2.59
C GLU A 373 -23.04 3.54 -3.42
N ALA A 374 -23.85 2.48 -3.37
CA ALA A 374 -23.64 1.27 -4.17
C ALA A 374 -23.73 1.58 -5.67
N GLU A 375 -24.73 2.36 -6.10
CA GLU A 375 -24.91 2.79 -7.48
C GLU A 375 -23.67 3.54 -7.99
N ARG A 376 -23.15 4.51 -7.22
CA ARG A 376 -21.93 5.24 -7.58
C ARG A 376 -20.72 4.31 -7.75
N VAL A 377 -20.59 3.31 -6.89
CA VAL A 377 -19.51 2.32 -6.99
C VAL A 377 -19.68 1.45 -8.24
N PHE A 378 -20.88 0.97 -8.54
CA PHE A 378 -21.12 0.14 -9.73
C PHE A 378 -20.92 0.92 -11.04
N HIS A 379 -21.37 2.16 -11.13
CA HIS A 379 -21.05 3.01 -12.28
C HIS A 379 -19.54 3.25 -12.41
N ARG A 380 -18.82 3.45 -11.31
CA ARG A 380 -17.36 3.59 -11.33
C ARG A 380 -16.68 2.30 -11.78
N MET A 381 -17.19 1.14 -11.38
CA MET A 381 -16.68 -0.16 -11.83
C MET A 381 -16.84 -0.34 -13.33
N LEU A 382 -18.02 -0.05 -13.91
CA LEU A 382 -18.24 -0.11 -15.35
C LEU A 382 -17.33 0.86 -16.11
N TRP A 383 -17.04 2.03 -15.54
CA TRP A 383 -16.10 2.97 -16.14
C TRP A 383 -14.67 2.38 -16.23
N LEU A 384 -14.19 1.81 -15.13
CA LEU A 384 -12.84 1.27 -15.01
C LEU A 384 -12.68 -0.06 -15.75
N ASN A 385 -13.69 -0.93 -15.71
CA ASN A 385 -13.69 -2.24 -16.35
C ASN A 385 -14.96 -2.41 -17.22
N PRO A 386 -14.97 -1.81 -18.44
CA PRO A 386 -16.18 -1.77 -19.28
C PRO A 386 -16.68 -3.13 -19.76
N SER A 387 -15.81 -4.15 -19.83
CA SER A 387 -16.18 -5.52 -20.15
C SER A 387 -17.02 -6.20 -19.06
N ASP A 388 -17.18 -5.55 -17.91
CA ASP A 388 -18.04 -5.94 -16.78
C ASP A 388 -17.95 -7.42 -16.40
N ASN A 389 -16.73 -7.94 -16.28
CA ASN A 389 -16.51 -9.34 -15.92
C ASN A 389 -17.07 -9.73 -14.55
N GLN A 390 -17.41 -8.73 -13.72
CA GLN A 390 -17.98 -8.91 -12.39
C GLN A 390 -19.52 -8.86 -12.40
N GLY A 391 -20.12 -8.45 -13.53
CA GLY A 391 -21.55 -8.48 -13.77
C GLY A 391 -22.34 -7.40 -13.04
N VAL A 392 -21.72 -6.24 -12.74
CA VAL A 392 -22.39 -5.18 -11.99
C VAL A 392 -23.48 -4.47 -12.80
N ARG A 393 -23.46 -4.55 -14.13
CA ARG A 393 -24.51 -3.99 -14.99
C ARG A 393 -25.88 -4.58 -14.67
N PHE A 394 -25.92 -5.87 -14.31
CA PHE A 394 -27.14 -6.58 -13.92
C PHE A 394 -27.62 -6.21 -12.50
N LEU A 395 -26.90 -5.36 -11.76
CA LEU A 395 -27.24 -4.94 -10.39
C LEU A 395 -27.72 -3.49 -10.33
N ILE A 396 -27.42 -2.68 -11.35
CA ILE A 396 -27.63 -1.23 -11.29
C ILE A 396 -29.12 -0.87 -11.16
N ASP A 397 -29.99 -1.52 -11.93
CA ASP A 397 -31.41 -1.19 -11.93
C ASP A 397 -32.09 -1.55 -10.60
N ASP A 398 -31.70 -2.67 -9.98
CA ASP A 398 -32.16 -3.06 -8.64
C ASP A 398 -31.72 -2.06 -7.58
N VAL A 399 -30.47 -1.61 -7.65
CA VAL A 399 -29.91 -0.65 -6.69
C VAL A 399 -30.57 0.72 -6.88
N LYS A 400 -30.78 1.16 -8.13
CA LYS A 400 -31.48 2.41 -8.48
C LYS A 400 -32.94 2.40 -8.00
N SER A 401 -33.63 1.29 -8.18
CA SER A 401 -35.00 1.08 -7.72
C SER A 401 -35.11 0.80 -6.21
N LYS A 402 -33.97 0.67 -5.53
CA LYS A 402 -33.85 0.38 -4.09
C LYS A 402 -34.46 -0.97 -3.69
N THR A 403 -34.42 -1.93 -4.60
CA THR A 403 -34.75 -3.34 -4.32
C THR A 403 -33.79 -3.87 -3.28
N ALA A 404 -34.31 -4.46 -2.20
CA ALA A 404 -33.48 -5.03 -1.15
C ALA A 404 -32.71 -6.24 -1.68
N TRP A 405 -31.51 -6.49 -1.12
CA TRP A 405 -30.68 -7.62 -1.54
C TRP A 405 -31.40 -8.96 -1.41
N GLU A 406 -32.14 -9.13 -0.31
CA GLU A 406 -32.87 -10.37 0.00
C GLU A 406 -34.02 -10.65 -0.97
N ASP A 407 -34.59 -9.62 -1.59
CA ASP A 407 -35.70 -9.78 -2.54
C ASP A 407 -35.21 -10.39 -3.86
N ARG A 408 -33.95 -10.13 -4.23
CA ARG A 408 -33.31 -10.69 -5.43
C ARG A 408 -32.87 -12.14 -5.28
N GLU A 409 -32.41 -12.57 -4.10
CA GLU A 409 -32.01 -13.98 -3.89
C GLU A 409 -33.20 -14.95 -3.99
N ASN A 410 -34.43 -14.44 -3.98
CA ASN A 410 -35.66 -15.22 -4.08
C ASN A 410 -36.24 -15.28 -5.52
N GLU A 411 -35.59 -14.67 -6.50
CA GLU A 411 -35.88 -14.77 -7.94
C GLU A 411 -34.89 -15.70 -8.65
#